data_AF-A0A2G1XNN6-F1
#
_entry.id   AF-A0A2G1XNN6-F1
#
_cell.length_a   1.000
_cell.length_b   1.000
_cell.length_c   1.000
_cell.angle_alpha   90.00
_cell.angle_beta   90.00
_cell.angle_gamma   90.00
#
_symmetry.space_group_name_H-M   'P 1'
#
loop_
_entity.id
_entity.type
_entity.pdbx_description
1 polymer ?
#
loop_
_entity_poly.entity_id
_entity_poly.type
_entity_poly.pdbx_seq_one_letter_code
_entity_poly.pdbx_strand_id
1 'polypeptide(L)'
;MLLAHPAVLHDLVERYTALERAVTSGSADPVTRQRLADTAYTLCVSTGTRDIDAALIAARHRLPGARVEDDSVLSPRTPVRAGARTDGPAPVPVN
;
A
#
# COMPACT_ATOMS: atom_id res chain seq x y z
N MET A 1 -14.61 -11.98 -9.49
CA MET A 1 -14.48 -11.18 -8.26
C MET A 1 -13.12 -10.53 -8.30
N LEU A 2 -13.07 -9.20 -8.47
CA LEU A 2 -11.82 -8.45 -8.62
C LEU A 2 -11.19 -8.33 -7.22
N LEU A 3 -10.40 -9.31 -6.81
CA LEU A 3 -9.55 -9.15 -5.64
C LEU A 3 -8.53 -8.08 -6.00
N ALA A 4 -8.73 -6.88 -5.44
CA ALA A 4 -7.78 -5.80 -5.61
C ALA A 4 -6.41 -6.30 -5.18
N HIS A 5 -5.46 -6.15 -6.09
CA HIS A 5 -4.08 -6.50 -5.88
C HIS A 5 -3.55 -5.81 -4.60
N PRO A 6 -2.79 -6.51 -3.73
CA PRO A 6 -2.41 -6.00 -2.41
C PRO A 6 -1.73 -4.62 -2.46
N ALA A 7 -0.92 -4.33 -3.49
CA ALA A 7 -0.32 -3.01 -3.66
C ALA A 7 -1.36 -1.89 -3.91
N VAL A 8 -2.42 -2.17 -4.67
CA VAL A 8 -3.52 -1.21 -4.91
C VAL A 8 -4.33 -1.00 -3.63
N LEU A 9 -4.54 -2.07 -2.86
CA LEU A 9 -5.26 -1.99 -1.60
C LEU A 9 -4.49 -1.15 -0.57
N HIS A 10 -3.16 -1.26 -0.54
CA HIS A 10 -2.30 -0.41 0.29
C HIS A 10 -2.43 1.08 -0.08
N ASP A 11 -2.29 1.43 -1.37
CA ASP A 11 -2.44 2.82 -1.86
C ASP A 11 -3.83 3.40 -1.52
N LEU A 12 -4.89 2.61 -1.62
CA LEU A 12 -6.24 3.04 -1.26
C LEU A 12 -6.38 3.35 0.23
N VAL A 13 -5.79 2.53 1.11
CA VAL A 13 -5.78 2.77 2.56
C VAL A 13 -4.99 4.03 2.91
N GLU A 14 -3.81 4.22 2.31
CA GLU A 14 -3.01 5.43 2.51
C GLU A 14 -3.75 6.68 2.03
N ARG A 15 -4.35 6.64 0.84
CA ARG A 15 -5.17 7.74 0.31
C ARG A 15 -6.34 8.08 1.22
N TYR A 16 -7.07 7.06 1.69
CA TYR A 16 -8.20 7.24 2.62
C TYR A 16 -7.74 7.96 3.90
N THR A 17 -6.68 7.46 4.55
CA THR A 17 -6.19 8.04 5.82
C THR A 17 -5.65 9.47 5.64
N ALA A 18 -5.02 9.79 4.51
CA ALA A 18 -4.58 11.15 4.21
C ALA A 18 -5.77 12.11 4.03
N LEU A 19 -6.79 11.70 3.28
CA LEU A 19 -8.01 12.48 3.07
C LEU A 19 -8.79 12.66 4.38
N GLU A 20 -8.88 11.61 5.19
CA GLU A 20 -9.55 11.65 6.49
C GLU A 20 -8.90 12.66 7.42
N ARG A 21 -7.55 12.66 7.50
CA ARG A 21 -6.80 13.68 8.25
C ARG A 21 -7.06 15.09 7.74
N ALA A 22 -7.09 15.29 6.42
CA ALA A 22 -7.38 16.58 5.82
C ALA A 22 -8.79 17.08 6.17
N VAL A 23 -9.78 16.18 6.21
CA VAL A 23 -11.16 16.50 6.61
C VAL A 23 -11.28 16.82 8.09
N THR A 24 -10.66 16.02 8.95
CA THR A 24 -10.66 16.23 10.40
C THR A 24 -9.90 17.50 10.81
N SER A 25 -8.92 17.94 10.02
CA SER A 25 -8.22 19.21 10.23
C SER A 25 -9.10 20.46 10.01
N GLY A 26 -10.36 20.32 9.60
CA GLY A 26 -11.35 21.42 9.55
C GLY A 26 -11.29 22.31 8.31
N SER A 27 -10.24 22.22 7.49
CA SER A 27 -10.08 23.03 6.27
C SER A 27 -10.39 22.29 4.96
N ALA A 28 -11.00 21.11 5.02
CA ALA A 28 -11.29 20.36 3.80
C ALA A 28 -12.40 21.01 2.97
N ASP A 29 -12.09 21.25 1.70
CA ASP A 29 -13.06 21.60 0.68
C ASP A 29 -14.11 20.49 0.46
N PRO A 30 -15.30 20.83 -0.10
CA PRO A 30 -16.31 19.87 -0.49
C PRO A 30 -15.76 18.76 -1.42
N VAL A 31 -14.82 19.12 -2.29
CA VAL A 31 -14.15 18.19 -3.21
C VAL A 31 -13.33 17.15 -2.45
N THR A 32 -12.66 17.54 -1.36
CA THR A 32 -11.88 16.62 -0.52
C THR A 32 -12.79 15.65 0.23
N ARG A 33 -13.94 16.13 0.73
CA ARG A 33 -14.97 15.26 1.34
C ARG A 33 -15.54 14.27 0.34
N GLN A 34 -15.80 14.71 -0.90
CA GLN A 34 -16.26 13.82 -1.96
C GLN A 34 -15.21 12.74 -2.29
N ARG A 35 -13.95 13.14 -2.45
CA ARG A 35 -12.85 12.20 -2.70
C ARG A 35 -12.68 11.18 -1.57
N LEU A 36 -12.89 11.60 -0.32
CA LEU A 36 -12.90 10.70 0.84
C LEU A 36 -14.01 9.65 0.69
N ALA A 37 -15.23 10.08 0.37
CA ALA A 37 -16.37 9.18 0.18
C ALA A 37 -16.15 8.22 -1.00
N ASP A 38 -15.61 8.70 -2.12
CA ASP A 38 -15.32 7.86 -3.30
C ASP A 38 -14.25 6.80 -2.99
N THR A 39 -13.22 7.19 -2.22
CA THR A 39 -12.15 6.28 -1.79
C THR A 39 -12.71 5.23 -0.82
N ALA A 40 -13.55 5.63 0.12
CA ALA A 40 -14.23 4.72 1.05
C ALA A 40 -15.12 3.72 0.30
N TYR A 41 -15.92 4.20 -0.66
CA TYR A 41 -16.76 3.34 -1.50
C TYR A 41 -15.93 2.31 -2.27
N THR A 42 -14.81 2.74 -2.86
CA THR A 42 -13.88 1.86 -3.58
C THR A 42 -13.29 0.79 -2.66
N LEU A 43 -12.90 1.16 -1.42
CA LEU A 43 -12.41 0.24 -0.40
C LEU A 43 -13.47 -0.81 -0.03
N CYS A 44 -14.71 -0.39 0.20
CA CYS A 44 -15.82 -1.30 0.51
C CYS A 44 -16.04 -2.31 -0.63
N VAL A 45 -16.13 -1.85 -1.89
CA VAL A 45 -16.30 -2.73 -3.04
C VAL A 45 -15.10 -3.66 -3.24
N SER A 46 -13.87 -3.16 -3.12
CA SER A 46 -12.64 -3.94 -3.32
C SER A 46 -12.39 -4.99 -2.24
N THR A 47 -12.86 -4.72 -1.02
CA THR A 47 -12.78 -5.66 0.10
C THR A 47 -13.98 -6.61 0.17
N GLY A 48 -15.10 -6.25 -0.47
CA GLY A 48 -16.37 -6.98 -0.41
C GLY A 48 -17.16 -6.70 0.86
N THR A 49 -16.98 -5.52 1.46
CA THR A 49 -17.62 -5.10 2.72
C THR A 49 -18.64 -3.98 2.47
N ARG A 50 -19.50 -3.72 3.46
CA ARG A 50 -20.52 -2.65 3.40
C ARG A 50 -20.17 -1.43 4.25
N ASP A 51 -19.10 -1.50 5.01
CA ASP A 51 -18.72 -0.53 6.02
C ASP A 51 -17.22 -0.22 5.93
N ILE A 52 -16.84 1.04 6.14
CA ILE A 52 -15.46 1.48 5.98
C ILE A 52 -14.54 0.90 7.04
N ASP A 53 -15.00 0.75 8.29
CA ASP A 53 -14.19 0.16 9.36
C ASP A 53 -13.94 -1.32 9.07
N ALA A 54 -14.99 -2.03 8.62
CA ALA A 54 -14.87 -3.41 8.16
C ALA A 54 -13.92 -3.53 6.95
N ALA A 55 -13.98 -2.58 6.00
CA ALA A 55 -13.08 -2.54 4.84
C ALA A 55 -11.63 -2.36 5.27
N LEU A 56 -11.34 -1.44 6.21
CA LEU A 56 -9.99 -1.19 6.70
C LEU A 56 -9.42 -2.39 7.47
N ILE A 57 -10.25 -3.07 8.27
CA ILE A 57 -9.85 -4.31 8.95
C ILE A 57 -9.53 -5.40 7.91
N ALA A 58 -10.43 -5.63 6.96
CA ALA A 58 -10.23 -6.61 5.89
C ALA A 58 -8.99 -6.30 5.05
N ALA A 59 -8.72 -5.02 4.77
CA ALA A 59 -7.53 -4.57 4.07
C ALA A 59 -6.26 -4.88 4.86
N ARG A 60 -6.23 -4.57 6.17
CA ARG A 60 -5.08 -4.87 7.04
C ARG A 60 -4.79 -6.38 7.14
N HIS A 61 -5.83 -7.22 7.14
CA HIS A 61 -5.66 -8.68 7.11
C HIS A 61 -5.07 -9.19 5.79
N ARG A 62 -5.27 -8.47 4.68
CA ARG A 62 -4.68 -8.79 3.36
C ARG A 62 -3.31 -8.15 3.15
N LEU A 63 -2.86 -7.28 4.05
CA LEU A 63 -1.58 -6.58 4.01
C LEU A 63 -0.53 -7.09 5.02
N PRO A 64 -0.47 -8.38 5.45
CA PRO A 64 0.50 -8.78 6.47
C PRO A 64 1.92 -8.54 5.92
N GLY A 65 2.67 -7.73 6.68
CA GLY A 65 3.81 -6.95 6.19
C GLY A 65 4.82 -7.71 5.35
N ALA A 66 5.14 -7.15 4.19
CA ALA A 66 6.27 -7.50 3.34
C ALA A 66 6.42 -9.01 3.00
N ARG A 67 5.98 -9.32 1.77
CA ARG A 67 6.23 -10.54 0.97
C ARG A 67 5.31 -11.72 1.28
N VAL A 68 4.30 -11.91 0.42
CA VAL A 68 4.13 -13.12 -0.43
C VAL A 68 3.32 -12.65 -1.66
N GLU A 69 3.61 -13.19 -2.85
CA GLU A 69 2.71 -13.29 -4.04
C GLU A 69 2.35 -12.06 -4.90
N ASP A 70 3.29 -11.13 -5.07
CA ASP A 70 3.22 -10.09 -6.12
C ASP A 70 4.03 -10.52 -7.38
N ASP A 71 3.69 -11.68 -7.96
CA ASP A 71 4.34 -12.26 -9.15
C ASP A 71 3.43 -12.19 -10.39
N SER A 72 2.85 -11.02 -10.63
CA SER A 72 2.25 -10.69 -11.93
C SER A 72 2.29 -9.19 -12.18
N VAL A 73 3.51 -8.63 -12.09
CA VAL A 73 3.82 -7.45 -12.90
C VAL A 73 3.83 -7.90 -14.36
N LEU A 74 2.85 -7.39 -15.13
CA LEU A 74 3.00 -7.21 -16.56
C LEU A 74 4.37 -6.55 -16.79
N SER A 75 5.35 -7.33 -17.22
CA SER A 75 6.64 -6.79 -17.66
C SER A 75 6.37 -5.82 -18.81
N PRO A 76 6.96 -4.63 -18.75
CA PRO A 76 7.99 -4.40 -19.74
C PRO A 76 9.32 -4.01 -19.09
N ARG A 77 10.28 -4.93 -19.24
CA ARG A 77 11.69 -4.68 -19.57
C ARG A 77 12.64 -4.16 -18.46
N THR A 78 13.65 -5.02 -18.28
CA THR A 78 15.10 -4.79 -18.07
C THR A 78 15.64 -4.75 -16.63
N PRO A 79 16.80 -5.42 -16.36
CA PRO A 79 17.15 -5.91 -15.04
C PRO A 79 18.16 -5.02 -14.29
N VAL A 80 18.22 -5.29 -12.98
CA VAL A 80 19.37 -5.21 -12.07
C VAL A 80 20.07 -3.86 -11.86
N ARG A 81 20.01 -3.37 -10.62
CA ARG A 81 21.13 -2.63 -10.05
C ARG A 81 21.55 -3.27 -8.73
N ALA A 82 22.55 -4.14 -8.85
CA ALA A 82 23.29 -4.71 -7.76
C ALA A 82 23.97 -3.57 -6.97
N GLY A 83 23.44 -3.25 -5.80
CA GLY A 83 24.12 -2.43 -4.80
C GLY A 83 25.19 -3.26 -4.11
N ALA A 84 26.35 -3.39 -4.76
CA ALA A 84 27.55 -3.95 -4.13
C ALA A 84 27.95 -3.04 -2.97
N ARG A 85 27.85 -3.57 -1.76
CA ARG A 85 28.34 -2.93 -0.54
C ARG A 85 29.86 -2.92 -0.61
N THR A 86 30.45 -1.74 -0.73
CA THR A 86 31.84 -1.53 -0.35
C THR A 86 31.88 -1.22 1.14
N ASP A 87 32.37 -2.13 1.95
CA ASP A 87 33.12 -1.77 3.15
C ASP A 87 34.13 -2.87 3.49
N GLY A 88 35.40 -2.56 3.23
CA GLY A 88 36.49 -2.70 4.20
C GLY A 88 36.96 -4.09 4.64
N PRO A 89 38.24 -4.45 4.43
CA PRO A 89 38.80 -5.72 4.88
C PRO A 89 39.24 -5.66 6.34
N ALA A 90 38.95 -6.72 7.11
CA ALA A 90 39.67 -7.01 8.35
C ALA A 90 40.57 -8.25 8.11
N PRO A 91 41.90 -8.10 8.16
CA PRO A 91 42.83 -9.24 8.05
C PRO A 91 43.08 -9.84 9.43
N VAL A 92 43.08 -11.17 9.54
CA VAL A 92 43.73 -11.90 10.64
C VAL A 92 44.17 -13.31 10.20
N PRO A 93 45.20 -13.88 10.85
CA PRO A 93 46.29 -14.61 10.20
C PRO A 93 46.18 -16.12 10.38
N VAL A 94 47.01 -16.92 9.67
CA VAL A 94 47.68 -18.11 10.23
C VAL A 94 48.59 -18.80 9.19
N ASN A 95 49.86 -18.95 9.60
CA ASN A 95 50.99 -19.72 9.05
C ASN A 95 51.75 -19.18 7.83
#